data_AF-X1JTY1-F1
#
_entry.id   AF-X1JTY1-F1
#
_cell.length_a   1.000
_cell.length_b   1.000
_cell.length_c   1.000
_cell.angle_alpha   90.00
_cell.angle_beta   90.00
_cell.angle_gamma   90.00
#
_symmetry.space_group_name_H-M   'P 1'
#
loop_
_entity.id
_entity.type
_entity.pdbx_description
1 polymer ?
#
loop_
_entity_poly.entity_id
_entity_poly.type
_entity_poly.pdbx_seq_one_letter_code
_entity_poly.pdbx_strand_id
1 'polypeptide(L)'
;LKELVKDAPFIMKWLCDLGAMIDREKDNSFVEKGGGGMSRSRMHACKDYTGLEELRVIRDEFRNREIPYLEYLPVVEFLIDDNRVTGAVLYNLETGDYKIVQAKATILATGGFGRLHVRGFPTTNHYGATCDGVVLAYR
;
A
#
# COMPACT_ATOMS: atom_id res chain seq x y z
N LEU A 1 7.27 -15.35 5.75
CA LEU A 1 8.69 -15.02 5.44
C LEU A 1 9.21 -15.77 4.22
N LYS A 2 9.03 -17.09 4.09
CA LYS A 2 9.46 -17.85 2.91
C LYS A 2 8.90 -17.29 1.59
N GLU A 3 7.59 -17.09 1.50
CA GLU A 3 6.95 -16.56 0.29
C GLU A 3 7.47 -15.15 -0.03
N LEU A 4 7.49 -14.23 0.95
CA LEU A 4 8.07 -12.89 0.78
C LEU A 4 9.47 -12.89 0.14
N VAL A 5 10.35 -13.80 0.58
CA VAL A 5 11.72 -13.88 0.04
C VAL A 5 11.76 -14.54 -1.34
N LYS A 6 10.95 -15.59 -1.55
CA LYS A 6 10.91 -16.32 -2.83
C LYS A 6 10.23 -15.53 -3.92
N ASP A 7 9.21 -14.74 -3.58
CA ASP A 7 8.41 -13.98 -4.51
C ASP A 7 9.09 -12.66 -4.91
N ALA A 8 9.99 -12.12 -4.07
CA ALA A 8 10.65 -10.84 -4.31
C ALA A 8 11.27 -10.68 -5.72
N PRO A 9 12.03 -11.65 -6.28
CA PRO A 9 12.54 -11.54 -7.64
C PRO A 9 11.45 -11.45 -8.70
N PHE A 10 10.33 -12.15 -8.51
CA PHE A 10 9.19 -12.11 -9.42
C PHE A 10 8.47 -10.77 -9.34
N ILE A 11 8.29 -10.20 -8.14
CA ILE A 11 7.72 -8.88 -7.94
C ILE A 11 8.62 -7.79 -8.54
N MET A 12 9.94 -7.89 -8.37
CA MET A 12 10.89 -6.96 -9.00
C MET A 12 10.80 -6.99 -10.52
N LYS A 13 10.71 -8.19 -11.11
CA LYS A 13 10.49 -8.33 -12.54
C LYS A 13 9.16 -7.71 -12.97
N TRP A 14 8.08 -8.00 -12.24
CA TRP A 14 6.75 -7.46 -12.53
C TRP A 14 6.73 -5.94 -12.49
N LEU A 15 7.36 -5.31 -11.49
CA LEU A 15 7.50 -3.85 -11.43
C LEU A 15 8.27 -3.30 -12.65
N CYS A 16 9.36 -3.95 -13.06
CA CYS A 16 10.10 -3.55 -14.27
C CYS A 16 9.25 -3.71 -15.54
N ASP A 17 8.46 -4.78 -15.64
CA ASP A 17 7.55 -5.02 -16.77
C ASP A 17 6.44 -3.96 -16.85
N LEU A 18 5.99 -3.43 -15.69
CA LEU A 18 5.08 -2.28 -15.62
C LEU A 18 5.78 -0.93 -15.92
N GLY A 19 7.10 -0.93 -16.10
CA GLY A 19 7.89 0.25 -16.46
C GLY A 19 8.60 0.95 -15.30
N ALA A 20 8.86 0.25 -14.18
CA ALA A 20 9.65 0.80 -13.09
C ALA A 20 11.14 0.89 -13.48
N MET A 21 11.73 2.07 -13.30
CA MET A 21 13.10 2.35 -13.68
C MET A 21 14.08 2.09 -12.53
N ILE A 22 14.24 0.81 -12.17
CA ILE A 22 15.22 0.38 -11.16
C ILE A 22 16.66 0.67 -11.63
N ASP A 23 17.52 1.15 -10.74
CA ASP A 23 18.93 1.45 -11.00
C ASP A 23 19.65 0.22 -11.60
N ARG A 24 20.39 0.44 -12.71
CA ARG A 24 21.14 -0.59 -13.45
C ARG A 24 22.64 -0.27 -13.48
N GLU A 25 23.45 -1.32 -13.46
CA GLU A 25 24.87 -1.27 -13.77
C GLU A 25 25.10 -1.10 -15.28
N LYS A 26 26.36 -0.87 -15.70
CA LYS A 26 26.72 -0.71 -17.12
C LYS A 26 26.41 -1.95 -17.97
N ASP A 27 26.41 -3.14 -17.36
CA ASP A 27 26.06 -4.41 -18.00
C ASP A 27 24.56 -4.75 -17.94
N ASN A 28 23.74 -3.79 -17.50
CA ASN A 28 22.29 -3.91 -17.32
C ASN A 28 21.83 -4.86 -16.20
N SER A 29 22.75 -5.35 -15.35
CA SER A 29 22.37 -5.98 -14.08
C SER A 29 21.79 -4.94 -13.10
N PHE A 30 21.07 -5.40 -12.08
CA PHE A 30 20.54 -4.49 -11.06
C PHE A 30 21.67 -3.98 -10.17
N VAL A 31 21.63 -2.69 -9.82
CA VAL A 31 22.46 -2.18 -8.73
C VAL A 31 21.98 -2.83 -7.43
N GLU A 32 22.92 -3.40 -6.68
CA GLU A 32 22.67 -4.02 -5.38
C GLU A 32 23.35 -3.24 -4.26
N LYS A 33 22.54 -2.60 -3.42
CA LYS A 33 23.00 -1.84 -2.25
C LYS A 33 22.94 -2.72 -1.00
N GLY A 34 23.77 -2.36 -0.01
CA GLY A 34 23.65 -2.84 1.36
C GLY A 34 22.71 -1.94 2.16
N GLY A 35 22.10 -2.48 3.21
CA GLY A 35 21.29 -1.71 4.16
C GLY A 35 20.74 -2.59 5.27
N GLY A 36 20.23 -1.99 6.34
CA GLY A 36 19.49 -2.70 7.40
C GLY A 36 20.20 -3.90 8.03
N GLY A 37 21.54 -3.93 8.07
CA GLY A 37 22.31 -5.03 8.66
C GLY A 37 22.39 -6.31 7.80
N MET A 38 22.11 -6.23 6.49
CA MET A 38 22.17 -7.39 5.60
C MET A 38 23.61 -7.91 5.42
N SER A 39 23.79 -9.24 5.49
CA SER A 39 25.06 -9.93 5.23
C SER A 39 25.41 -10.08 3.74
N ARG A 40 24.46 -9.78 2.85
CA ARG A 40 24.63 -9.77 1.39
C ARG A 40 23.83 -8.61 0.81
N SER A 41 24.46 -7.81 -0.03
CA SER A 41 23.79 -6.77 -0.82
C SER A 41 22.68 -7.39 -1.66
N ARG A 42 21.49 -6.78 -1.59
CA ARG A 42 20.28 -7.22 -2.30
C ARG A 42 19.20 -6.14 -2.32
N MET A 43 19.55 -4.91 -1.97
CA MET A 43 18.62 -3.79 -1.96
C MET A 43 18.66 -3.11 -3.33
N HIS A 44 17.53 -3.12 -4.02
CA HIS A 44 17.33 -2.40 -5.27
C HIS A 44 16.66 -1.06 -5.01
N ALA A 45 16.93 -0.07 -5.85
CA ALA A 45 16.39 1.27 -5.69
C ALA A 45 16.18 1.97 -7.03
N CYS A 46 15.37 3.01 -7.02
CA CYS A 46 15.30 4.02 -8.09
C CYS A 46 15.84 5.32 -7.49
N LYS A 47 17.17 5.47 -7.52
CA LYS A 47 17.87 6.54 -6.79
C LYS A 47 17.38 6.67 -5.34
N ASP A 48 16.80 7.81 -4.97
CA ASP A 48 16.27 8.17 -3.66
C ASP A 48 14.73 8.28 -3.62
N TYR A 49 14.04 7.82 -4.66
CA TYR A 49 12.58 7.93 -4.79
C TYR A 49 11.89 6.58 -5.13
N THR A 50 12.50 5.45 -4.77
CA THR A 50 11.98 4.10 -5.07
C THR A 50 10.48 3.95 -4.82
N GLY A 51 9.98 4.38 -3.65
CA GLY A 51 8.54 4.28 -3.34
C GLY A 51 7.63 5.13 -4.23
N LEU A 52 8.11 6.30 -4.70
CA LEU A 52 7.37 7.11 -5.67
C LEU A 52 7.31 6.40 -7.03
N GLU A 53 8.41 5.80 -7.45
CA GLU A 53 8.49 5.07 -8.72
C GLU A 53 7.61 3.81 -8.71
N GLU A 54 7.64 3.03 -7.64
CA GLU A 54 6.76 1.87 -7.44
C GLU A 54 5.28 2.28 -7.46
N LEU A 55 4.91 3.34 -6.72
CA LEU A 55 3.54 3.83 -6.70
C LEU A 55 3.10 4.35 -8.08
N ARG A 56 3.99 5.07 -8.79
CA ARG A 56 3.71 5.59 -10.14
C ARG A 56 3.28 4.47 -11.07
N VAL A 57 4.08 3.41 -11.21
CA VAL A 57 3.79 2.33 -12.16
C VAL A 57 2.56 1.52 -11.77
N ILE A 58 2.36 1.26 -10.47
CA ILE A 58 1.18 0.54 -9.99
C ILE A 58 -0.09 1.37 -10.23
N ARG A 59 -0.05 2.68 -9.94
CA ARG A 59 -1.18 3.58 -10.16
C ARG A 59 -1.51 3.74 -11.64
N ASP A 60 -0.49 3.85 -12.49
CA ASP A 60 -0.69 3.99 -13.93
C ASP A 60 -1.32 2.69 -14.49
N GLU A 61 -0.85 1.51 -14.06
CA GLU A 61 -1.46 0.22 -14.41
C GLU A 61 -2.89 0.07 -13.87
N PHE A 62 -3.15 0.51 -12.63
CA PHE A 62 -4.49 0.52 -12.06
C PHE A 62 -5.48 1.33 -12.91
N ARG A 63 -5.06 2.50 -13.38
CA ARG A 63 -5.85 3.36 -14.27
C ARG A 63 -6.06 2.74 -15.65
N ASN A 64 -5.04 2.11 -16.22
CA ASN A 64 -5.14 1.43 -17.52
C ASN A 64 -6.13 0.26 -17.50
N ARG A 65 -6.34 -0.36 -16.34
CA ARG A 65 -7.33 -1.42 -16.14
C ARG A 65 -8.76 -0.91 -15.92
N GLU A 66 -8.95 0.41 -15.88
CA GLU A 66 -10.24 1.07 -15.68
C GLU A 66 -10.98 0.55 -14.43
N ILE A 67 -10.23 0.23 -13.37
CA ILE A 67 -10.80 -0.28 -12.11
C ILE A 67 -11.56 0.88 -11.43
N PRO A 68 -12.86 0.70 -11.10
CA PRO A 68 -13.61 1.73 -10.40
C PRO A 68 -13.00 2.03 -9.03
N TYR A 69 -12.91 3.32 -8.69
CA TYR A 69 -12.42 3.77 -7.40
C TYR A 69 -13.25 4.93 -6.86
N LEU A 70 -13.14 5.14 -5.55
CA LEU A 70 -13.81 6.20 -4.81
C LEU A 70 -12.75 6.92 -3.97
N GLU A 71 -12.53 8.21 -4.24
CA GLU A 71 -11.63 9.07 -3.47
C GLU A 71 -12.42 9.86 -2.42
N TYR A 72 -11.72 10.34 -1.37
CA TYR A 72 -12.33 11.15 -0.30
C TYR A 72 -13.53 10.51 0.42
N LEU A 73 -13.62 9.19 0.38
CA LEU A 73 -14.70 8.39 0.96
C LEU A 73 -14.13 7.33 1.94
N PRO A 74 -13.58 7.75 3.10
CA PRO A 74 -13.15 6.80 4.13
C PRO A 74 -14.29 5.88 4.57
N VAL A 75 -13.95 4.62 4.82
CA VAL A 75 -14.86 3.68 5.48
C VAL A 75 -14.99 4.06 6.96
N VAL A 76 -16.21 4.10 7.46
CA VAL A 76 -16.51 4.45 8.86
C VAL A 76 -17.15 3.29 9.64
N GLU A 77 -17.73 2.32 8.95
CA GLU A 77 -18.33 1.12 9.54
C GLU A 77 -18.35 -0.05 8.55
N PHE A 78 -18.18 -1.28 9.03
CA PHE A 78 -18.37 -2.48 8.22
C PHE A 78 -19.81 -2.99 8.33
N LEU A 79 -20.33 -3.50 7.22
CA LEU A 79 -21.57 -4.27 7.23
C LEU A 79 -21.21 -5.72 7.48
N ILE A 80 -21.78 -6.32 8.53
CA ILE A 80 -21.47 -7.68 8.96
C ILE A 80 -22.77 -8.49 9.01
N ASP A 81 -22.74 -9.68 8.41
CA ASP A 81 -23.80 -10.67 8.46
C ASP A 81 -23.17 -12.05 8.74
N ASP A 82 -23.67 -12.78 9.74
CA ASP A 82 -23.12 -14.09 10.17
C ASP A 82 -21.58 -14.12 10.30
N ASN A 83 -20.99 -13.11 10.95
CA ASN A 83 -19.52 -12.93 11.11
C ASN A 83 -18.75 -12.76 9.79
N ARG A 84 -19.42 -12.33 8.71
CA ARG A 84 -18.79 -12.04 7.42
C ARG A 84 -19.01 -10.59 7.07
N VAL A 85 -17.94 -9.92 6.63
CA VAL A 85 -18.04 -8.58 6.06
C VAL A 85 -18.76 -8.69 4.71
N THR A 86 -19.90 -8.02 4.59
CA THR A 86 -20.74 -7.98 3.38
C THR A 86 -20.66 -6.64 2.65
N GLY A 87 -19.99 -5.66 3.25
CA GLY A 87 -19.86 -4.32 2.70
C GLY A 87 -19.31 -3.32 3.72
N ALA A 88 -19.47 -2.04 3.41
CA ALA A 88 -19.02 -0.94 4.24
C ALA A 88 -19.91 0.29 4.06
N VAL A 89 -20.01 1.08 5.12
CA VAL A 89 -20.51 2.45 5.10
C VAL A 89 -19.31 3.38 4.92
N LEU A 90 -19.36 4.21 3.89
CA LEU A 90 -18.35 5.21 3.56
C LEU A 90 -18.94 6.59 3.87
N TYR A 91 -18.09 7.52 4.31
CA TYR A 91 -18.47 8.90 4.55
C TYR A 91 -17.80 9.81 3.52
N ASN A 92 -18.58 10.59 2.78
CA ASN A 92 -18.07 11.51 1.77
C ASN A 92 -17.54 12.78 2.46
N LEU A 93 -16.22 12.99 2.43
CA LEU A 93 -15.61 14.17 3.04
C LEU A 93 -15.93 15.48 2.31
N GLU A 94 -16.33 15.40 1.04
CA GLU A 94 -16.64 16.58 0.23
C GLU A 94 -18.11 17.02 0.38
N THR A 95 -19.05 16.06 0.49
CA THR A 95 -20.49 16.37 0.58
C THR A 95 -21.09 16.21 1.97
N GLY A 96 -20.47 15.41 2.83
CA GLY A 96 -21.01 15.03 4.15
C GLY A 96 -22.03 13.89 4.12
N ASP A 97 -22.27 13.28 2.96
CA ASP A 97 -23.22 12.18 2.81
C ASP A 97 -22.60 10.81 3.08
N TYR A 98 -23.44 9.84 3.43
CA TYR A 98 -23.05 8.44 3.53
C TYR A 98 -23.29 7.68 2.24
N LYS A 99 -22.39 6.74 1.93
CA LYS A 99 -22.51 5.80 0.81
C LYS A 99 -22.36 4.37 1.30
N ILE A 100 -23.16 3.46 0.75
CA ILE A 100 -23.06 2.03 1.02
C ILE A 100 -22.38 1.34 -0.15
N VAL A 101 -21.40 0.49 0.15
CA VAL A 101 -20.76 -0.40 -0.82
C VAL A 101 -20.93 -1.83 -0.34
N GLN A 102 -21.39 -2.71 -1.22
CA GLN A 102 -21.48 -4.15 -0.95
C GLN A 102 -20.32 -4.89 -1.62
N ALA A 103 -19.75 -5.86 -0.93
CA ALA A 103 -18.64 -6.65 -1.43
C ALA A 103 -18.71 -8.09 -0.89
N LYS A 104 -18.30 -9.06 -1.72
CA LYS A 104 -18.17 -10.47 -1.30
C LYS A 104 -16.88 -10.74 -0.53
N ALA A 105 -15.88 -9.88 -0.70
CA ALA A 105 -14.60 -9.93 -0.05
C ALA A 105 -14.07 -8.50 0.14
N THR A 106 -13.48 -8.23 1.30
CA THR A 106 -12.94 -6.93 1.67
C THR A 106 -11.48 -7.10 2.07
N ILE A 107 -10.59 -6.27 1.52
CA ILE A 107 -9.16 -6.26 1.84
C ILE A 107 -8.83 -4.92 2.50
N LEU A 108 -8.16 -4.97 3.65
CA LEU A 108 -7.66 -3.79 4.35
C LEU A 108 -6.19 -3.54 3.97
N ALA A 109 -5.93 -2.36 3.42
CA ALA A 109 -4.59 -1.88 3.08
C ALA A 109 -4.38 -0.42 3.54
N THR A 110 -4.85 -0.09 4.74
CA THR A 110 -5.05 1.29 5.25
C THR A 110 -3.80 1.94 5.87
N GLY A 111 -2.61 1.38 5.63
CA GLY A 111 -1.38 1.88 6.25
C GLY A 111 -1.25 1.56 7.75
N GLY A 112 -0.33 2.26 8.42
CA GLY A 112 0.04 2.01 9.83
C GLY A 112 -0.51 3.04 10.82
N PHE A 113 0.06 3.07 12.03
CA PHE A 113 -0.38 3.88 13.18
C PHE A 113 0.61 4.97 13.61
N GLY A 114 1.65 5.21 12.82
CA GLY A 114 2.76 6.09 13.22
C GLY A 114 2.36 7.53 13.52
N ARG A 115 1.18 7.99 13.06
CA ARG A 115 0.69 9.34 13.36
C ARG A 115 0.01 9.47 14.72
N LEU A 116 -0.22 8.36 15.42
CA LEU A 116 -0.72 8.39 16.80
C LEU A 116 0.34 8.87 17.80
N HIS A 117 1.60 9.04 17.39
CA HIS A 117 2.71 9.50 18.23
C HIS A 117 2.75 8.76 19.58
N VAL A 118 2.62 7.43 19.54
CA VAL A 118 2.56 6.58 20.73
C VAL A 118 3.76 6.90 21.63
N ARG A 119 3.47 7.31 22.87
CA ARG A 119 4.48 7.75 23.86
C ARG A 119 5.32 8.96 23.42
N GLY A 120 4.75 9.86 22.63
CA GLY A 120 5.42 11.07 22.15
C GLY A 120 6.48 10.84 21.07
N PHE A 121 6.49 9.65 20.44
CA PHE A 121 7.50 9.30 19.45
C PHE A 121 7.42 10.21 18.21
N PRO A 122 8.53 10.81 17.74
CA PRO A 122 8.55 11.61 16.52
C PRO A 122 8.36 10.70 15.30
N THR A 123 7.65 11.17 14.27
CA THR A 123 7.25 10.32 13.13
C THR A 123 7.52 11.00 11.79
N THR A 124 7.94 10.20 10.81
CA THR A 124 8.02 10.60 9.39
C THR A 124 6.74 10.25 8.63
N ASN A 125 5.80 9.54 9.27
CA ASN A 125 4.60 9.07 8.60
C ASN A 125 3.70 10.22 8.16
N HIS A 126 3.05 10.00 7.01
CA HIS A 126 1.99 10.87 6.50
C HIS A 126 0.84 11.02 7.51
N TYR A 127 0.12 12.14 7.44
CA TYR A 127 -0.99 12.47 8.35
C TYR A 127 -2.12 11.43 8.36
N GLY A 128 -2.27 10.67 7.26
CA GLY A 128 -3.27 9.58 7.16
C GLY A 128 -2.88 8.25 7.80
N ALA A 129 -1.69 8.11 8.43
CA ALA A 129 -1.27 6.86 9.07
C ALA A 129 -1.79 6.76 10.52
N THR A 130 -3.13 6.72 10.67
CA THR A 130 -3.88 6.85 11.93
C THR A 130 -4.42 5.53 12.49
N CYS A 131 -4.07 4.38 11.89
CA CYS A 131 -4.53 3.05 12.33
C CYS A 131 -6.03 2.75 12.10
N ASP A 132 -6.72 3.52 11.25
CA ASP A 132 -8.18 3.45 11.12
C ASP A 132 -8.67 2.03 10.77
N GLY A 133 -8.01 1.35 9.83
CA GLY A 133 -8.41 -0.01 9.42
C GLY A 133 -8.34 -1.06 10.53
N VAL A 134 -7.40 -0.93 11.47
CA VAL A 134 -7.32 -1.85 12.62
C VAL A 134 -8.46 -1.59 13.58
N VAL A 135 -8.81 -0.33 13.82
CA VAL A 135 -9.94 0.05 14.66
C VAL A 135 -11.25 -0.40 14.02
N LEU A 136 -11.41 -0.23 12.70
CA LEU A 136 -12.57 -0.73 11.96
C LEU A 136 -12.70 -2.25 12.01
N ALA A 137 -11.59 -2.99 11.94
CA ALA A 137 -11.61 -4.45 12.00
C ALA A 137 -11.88 -4.99 13.42
N TYR A 138 -11.61 -4.19 14.46
CA TYR A 138 -11.85 -4.57 15.85
C TYR A 138 -13.30 -4.34 16.29
N ARG A 139 -13.96 -3.32 15.72
CA ARG A 139 -15.35 -2.97 15.99
C ARG A 139 -16.31 -3.95 15.32
#